data_AF-A0A386B133-F1
#
_entry.id   AF-A0A386B133-F1
#
_cell.length_a   1.000
_cell.length_b   1.000
_cell.length_c   1.000
_cell.angle_alpha   90.00
_cell.angle_beta   90.00
_cell.angle_gamma   90.00
#
_symmetry.space_group_name_H-M   'P 1'
#
loop_
_entity.id
_entity.type
_entity.pdbx_description
1 polymer ?
#
loop_
_entity_poly.entity_id
_entity_poly.type
_entity_poly.pdbx_seq_one_letter_code
_entity_poly.pdbx_strand_id
1 'polypeptide(L)'
;MVKNLSVQWNQRLFDCIQRPIITEKTTKLMEQSIYTFEVDAQLTKKQIKAIFQEYYNQPIKSITTLRKGLKKRARLCFYESIKEDVQTK
;
A
#
# COMPACT_ATOMS: atom_id res chain seq x y z
N MET A 1 -12.16 26.14 -21.01
CA MET A 1 -11.66 24.90 -21.65
C MET A 1 -11.10 23.97 -20.59
N VAL A 2 -11.93 23.10 -20.00
CA VAL A 2 -11.44 22.00 -19.17
C VAL A 2 -11.58 20.77 -20.04
N LYS A 3 -10.46 20.17 -20.43
CA LYS A 3 -10.45 18.93 -21.22
C LYS A 3 -11.12 17.86 -20.37
N ASN A 4 -12.37 17.53 -20.70
CA ASN A 4 -12.99 16.28 -20.30
C ASN A 4 -12.07 15.17 -20.82
N LEU A 5 -11.33 14.54 -19.90
CA LEU A 5 -10.76 13.23 -20.18
C LEU A 5 -11.93 12.26 -20.22
N SER A 6 -12.36 11.92 -21.43
CA SER A 6 -13.16 10.73 -21.66
C SER A 6 -12.32 9.52 -21.24
N VAL A 7 -12.47 9.12 -19.98
CA VAL A 7 -12.03 7.80 -19.54
C VAL A 7 -12.84 6.82 -20.38
N GLN A 8 -12.21 6.16 -21.33
CA GLN A 8 -12.82 5.09 -22.12
C GLN A 8 -12.92 3.88 -21.20
N TRP A 9 -14.11 3.64 -20.65
CA TRP A 9 -14.41 2.59 -19.68
C TRP A 9 -14.46 1.23 -20.38
N ASN A 10 -13.29 0.70 -20.73
CA ASN A 10 -13.14 -0.69 -21.15
C ASN A 10 -12.77 -1.54 -19.92
N GLN A 11 -12.99 -2.85 -20.00
CA GLN A 11 -12.77 -3.90 -18.98
C GLN A 11 -11.41 -3.87 -18.22
N ARG A 12 -10.50 -2.96 -18.55
CA ARG A 12 -9.15 -2.74 -17.99
C ARG A 12 -9.10 -1.97 -16.67
N LEU A 13 -10.19 -1.32 -16.23
CA LEU A 13 -10.17 -0.56 -14.97
C LEU A 13 -10.03 -1.44 -13.73
N PHE A 14 -10.59 -2.66 -13.79
CA PHE A 14 -10.43 -3.64 -12.71
C PHE A 14 -9.01 -4.22 -12.64
N ASP A 15 -8.27 -4.27 -13.74
CA ASP A 15 -6.87 -4.71 -13.77
C ASP A 15 -5.93 -3.76 -12.99
N CYS A 16 -6.36 -2.53 -12.70
CA CYS A 16 -5.51 -1.53 -12.07
C CYS A 16 -5.40 -1.70 -10.54
N ILE A 17 -6.27 -2.52 -9.93
CA ILE A 17 -6.24 -2.83 -8.49
C ILE A 17 -5.61 -4.21 -8.34
N GLN A 18 -4.42 -4.28 -7.74
CA GLN A 18 -3.67 -5.52 -7.69
C GLN A 18 -4.08 -6.39 -6.50
N ARG A 19 -4.01 -5.84 -5.28
CA ARG A 19 -4.30 -6.60 -4.05
C ARG A 19 -4.46 -5.72 -2.81
N PRO A 20 -5.21 -6.17 -1.79
CA PRO A 20 -5.16 -5.56 -0.47
C PRO A 20 -3.81 -5.79 0.20
N ILE A 21 -3.38 -4.84 1.03
CA ILE A 21 -2.16 -4.94 1.84
C ILE A 21 -2.57 -5.26 3.27
N ILE A 22 -2.28 -6.48 3.72
CA ILE A 22 -2.59 -6.96 5.06
C ILE A 22 -1.28 -7.06 5.87
N THR A 23 -1.18 -6.23 6.89
CA THR A 23 -0.07 -6.10 7.84
C THR A 23 -0.67 -5.61 9.16
N GLU A 24 -0.02 -5.81 10.30
CA GLU A 24 -0.56 -5.36 11.61
C GLU A 24 -1.00 -3.90 11.60
N LYS A 25 -0.21 -3.02 10.97
CA LYS A 25 -0.54 -1.61 10.82
C LYS A 25 -1.81 -1.39 10.00
N THR A 26 -1.98 -2.12 8.89
CA THR A 26 -3.16 -1.96 8.04
C THR A 26 -4.39 -2.60 8.69
N THR A 27 -4.25 -3.68 9.44
CA THR A 27 -5.31 -4.26 10.26
C THR A 27 -5.83 -3.26 11.29
N LYS A 28 -4.95 -2.56 12.00
CA LYS A 28 -5.35 -1.47 12.93
C LYS A 28 -6.12 -0.34 12.24
N LEU A 29 -5.79 -0.03 10.99
CA LEU A 29 -6.52 0.96 10.19
C LEU A 29 -7.89 0.43 9.73
N MET A 30 -8.03 -0.87 9.49
CA MET A 30 -9.31 -1.48 9.13
C MET A 30 -10.34 -1.37 10.25
N GLU A 31 -9.93 -1.41 11.52
CA GLU A 31 -10.81 -1.12 12.67
C GLU A 31 -11.45 0.28 12.56
N GLN A 32 -10.74 1.21 11.92
CA GLN A 32 -11.20 2.58 11.65
C GLN A 32 -11.88 2.72 10.27
N SER A 33 -12.23 1.60 9.62
CA SER A 33 -12.79 1.54 8.26
C SER A 33 -11.87 2.11 7.17
N ILE A 34 -10.55 2.08 7.39
CA ILE A 34 -9.55 2.51 6.42
C ILE A 34 -8.88 1.29 5.80
N TYR A 35 -9.07 1.11 4.48
CA TYR A 35 -8.54 -0.02 3.73
C TYR A 35 -7.35 0.42 2.85
N THR A 36 -6.33 -0.44 2.77
CA THR A 36 -5.10 -0.16 2.01
C THR A 36 -4.97 -1.15 0.86
N PHE A 37 -4.81 -0.63 -0.36
CA PHE A 37 -4.66 -1.42 -1.58
C PHE A 37 -3.37 -1.06 -2.32
N GLU A 38 -2.80 -2.05 -2.99
CA GLU A 38 -1.80 -1.82 -4.02
C GLU A 38 -2.51 -1.55 -5.35
N VAL A 39 -2.12 -0.44 -5.98
CA VAL A 39 -2.70 0.06 -7.22
C VAL A 39 -1.58 0.38 -8.21
N ASP A 40 -1.91 0.42 -9.49
CA ASP A 40 -0.96 0.86 -10.52
C ASP A 40 -0.45 2.29 -10.24
N ALA A 41 0.87 2.45 -10.36
CA ALA A 41 1.56 3.71 -10.16
C ALA A 41 1.21 4.80 -11.19
N GLN A 42 0.64 4.42 -12.35
CA GLN A 42 0.20 5.36 -13.38
C GLN A 42 -1.13 6.04 -13.03
N LEU A 43 -1.87 5.53 -12.04
CA LEU A 43 -3.19 6.07 -11.70
C LEU A 43 -3.11 7.37 -10.92
N THR A 44 -3.99 8.30 -11.28
CA THR A 44 -4.22 9.52 -10.52
C THR A 44 -5.26 9.30 -9.41
N LYS A 45 -5.18 10.12 -8.35
CA LYS A 45 -6.14 10.08 -7.23
C LYS A 45 -7.60 10.13 -7.69
N LYS A 46 -7.94 10.98 -8.67
CA LYS A 46 -9.31 11.11 -9.19
C LYS A 46 -9.82 9.81 -9.79
N GLN A 47 -8.99 9.14 -10.58
CA GLN A 47 -9.33 7.85 -11.20
C GLN A 47 -9.52 6.77 -10.14
N ILE A 48 -8.60 6.67 -9.16
CA ILE A 48 -8.69 5.70 -8.05
C ILE A 48 -10.02 5.87 -7.31
N LYS A 49 -10.41 7.11 -7.00
CA LYS A 49 -11.67 7.40 -6.30
C LYS A 49 -12.88 6.93 -7.11
N ALA A 50 -12.92 7.23 -8.41
CA ALA A 50 -14.03 6.84 -9.28
C ALA A 50 -14.17 5.31 -9.36
N ILE A 51 -13.06 4.60 -9.60
CA ILE A 51 -13.04 3.13 -9.69
C ILE A 51 -13.59 2.49 -8.41
N PHE A 52 -13.10 2.91 -7.24
CA PHE A 52 -13.54 2.33 -5.97
C PHE A 52 -14.97 2.72 -5.59
N GLN A 53 -15.43 3.92 -5.94
CA GLN A 53 -16.83 4.30 -5.73
C GLN A 53 -17.77 3.41 -6.55
N GLU A 54 -17.42 3.12 -7.80
CA GLU A 54 -18.19 2.23 -8.67
C GLU A 54 -18.12 0.77 -8.21
N TYR A 55 -16.93 0.26 -7.86
CA TYR A 55 -16.76 -1.13 -7.43
C TYR A 55 -17.53 -1.45 -6.13
N TYR A 56 -17.47 -0.54 -5.15
CA TYR A 56 -18.16 -0.72 -3.87
C TYR A 56 -19.58 -0.14 -3.85
N ASN A 57 -20.00 0.58 -4.90
CA ASN A 57 -21.26 1.32 -4.94
C ASN A 57 -21.48 2.22 -3.70
N GLN A 58 -20.40 2.76 -3.13
CA GLN A 58 -20.40 3.53 -1.89
C GLN A 58 -19.58 4.82 -2.02
N PRO A 59 -20.00 5.94 -1.39
CA PRO A 59 -19.26 7.18 -1.44
C PRO A 59 -17.98 7.15 -0.59
N ILE A 60 -16.87 7.61 -1.14
CA ILE A 60 -15.57 7.66 -0.46
C ILE A 60 -15.29 9.06 0.10
N LYS A 61 -15.02 9.16 1.41
CA LYS A 61 -14.72 10.41 2.10
C LYS A 61 -13.42 11.05 1.62
N SER A 62 -12.31 10.31 1.69
CA SER A 62 -11.00 10.80 1.27
C SER A 62 -10.11 9.63 0.85
N ILE A 63 -9.08 9.95 0.05
CA ILE A 63 -8.08 8.98 -0.38
C ILE A 63 -6.67 9.52 -0.14
N THR A 64 -5.82 8.67 0.38
CA THR A 64 -4.40 8.95 0.59
C THR A 64 -3.60 7.92 -0.21
N THR A 65 -2.70 8.40 -1.07
CA THR A 65 -1.85 7.55 -1.90
C THR A 65 -0.40 7.87 -1.61
N LEU A 66 0.44 6.84 -1.62
CA LEU A 66 1.88 6.96 -1.48
C LEU A 66 2.55 6.06 -2.51
N ARG A 67 3.66 6.51 -3.08
CA ARG A 67 4.48 5.66 -3.96
C ARG A 67 5.49 4.93 -3.08
N LYS A 68 5.34 3.61 -2.98
CA LYS A 68 6.28 2.78 -2.22
C LYS A 68 7.63 2.82 -2.93
N GLY A 69 8.64 3.42 -2.29
CA GLY A 69 10.01 3.43 -2.79
C GLY A 69 10.67 2.05 -2.72
N LEU A 70 11.83 1.91 -3.37
CA LEU A 70 12.70 0.75 -3.22
C LEU A 70 13.07 0.57 -1.74
N LYS A 71 12.71 -0.56 -1.14
CA LYS A 71 13.08 -0.87 0.24
C LYS A 71 14.59 -1.06 0.31
N LYS A 72 15.34 -0.10 0.87
CA LYS A 72 16.71 -0.34 1.33
C LYS A 72 16.62 -1.38 2.45
N ARG A 73 17.18 -2.57 2.21
CA ARG A 73 17.25 -3.64 3.22
C ARG A 73 18.65 -3.61 3.82
N ALA A 74 18.75 -3.24 5.09
CA ALA A 74 19.95 -3.51 5.88
C ALA A 74 19.78 -4.89 6.53
N ARG A 75 20.75 -5.78 6.32
CA ARG A 75 20.86 -7.05 7.06
C ARG A 75 21.93 -6.84 8.11
N LEU A 76 21.58 -7.03 9.38
CA LEU A 76 22.53 -6.99 10.49
C LEU A 76 22.89 -8.43 10.84
N CYS A 77 24.18 -8.75 10.83
CA CYS A 77 24.70 -9.96 11.47
C CYS A 77 25.26 -9.52 12.83
N PHE A 78 24.72 -10.08 13.90
CA PHE A 78 25.34 -9.98 15.22
C PHE A 78 26.45 -11.03 15.31
N TYR A 79 27.58 -10.70 15.93
CA TYR A 79 28.61 -11.69 16.22
C TYR A 79 28.11 -12.63 17.33
N GLU A 80 28.43 -13.92 17.22
CA GLU A 80 28.37 -14.79 18.40
C GLU A 80 29.48 -14.36 19.34
N SER A 81 29.13 -14.00 20.58
CA SER A 81 30.11 -13.81 21.65
C SER A 81 30.82 -15.14 21.88
N ILE A 82 31.99 -15.34 21.26
CA ILE A 82 32.90 -16.42 21.60
C ILE A 82 33.50 -16.07 22.97
N LYS A 83 33.32 -16.99 23.93
CA LYS A 83 33.53 -16.87 25.39
C LYS A 83 34.97 -16.57 25.79
N GLU A 84 35.16 -15.91 26.92
CA GLU A 84 36.36 -16.08 27.74
C GLU A 84 36.00 -16.75 29.07
N ASP A 85 36.36 -18.03 29.17
CA ASP A 85 36.54 -18.77 30.43
C ASP A 85 37.77 -18.21 31.15
N VAL A 86 37.62 -17.18 31.98
CA VAL A 86 38.72 -16.66 32.81
C VAL A 86 38.18 -16.21 34.16
N GLN A 87 38.41 -17.03 35.20
CA GLN A 87 39.18 -16.68 36.40
C GLN A 87 38.64 -17.38 37.68
N THR A 88 39.49 -18.26 38.21
CA THR A 88 39.74 -18.57 39.65
C THR A 88 38.57 -18.76 40.63
N LYS A 89 38.52 -19.96 41.21
CA LYS A 89 38.86 -20.16 42.63
C LYS A 89 39.25 -21.61 42.90
#